data_AF-A0A0B8QBG2-F1
#
_entry.id   AF-A0A0B8QBG2-F1
#
_cell.length_a   1.000
_cell.length_b   1.000
_cell.length_c   1.000
_cell.angle_alpha   90.00
_cell.angle_beta   90.00
_cell.angle_gamma   90.00
#
_symmetry.space_group_name_H-M   'P 1'
#
loop_
_entity.id
_entity.type
_entity.pdbx_description
1 polymer ?
#
loop_
_entity_poly.entity_id
_entity_poly.type
_entity_poly.pdbx_seq_one_letter_code
_entity_poly.pdbx_strand_id
1 'polypeptide(L)'
;MTAILAAGLTQAGYELCHNSFFDTITINTGEKTESLYGIAQRANINLRKLDGKLGISFDETTTTADIVALFSVFQVTESIEALSEEISKNEYAAIPEDCRRQSEFLTHPVFNTHHSETQMMRYLKQLENKDFSLTHGMIPLGSCTMKLNAAAEMIPVTWPEFGAIHPFAPMEQAAGYTALANDLKAKLCEITGYDDFSLQPNSGASGEYAGLIAIQRYHQSRGEGHRNVCLIPSSAHGTNLQRHLWCQ
;
A
#
# COMPACT_ATOMS: atom_id res chain seq x y z
N MET A 1 13.30 15.91 5.87
CA MET A 1 13.47 14.76 6.80
C MET A 1 14.39 13.68 6.24
N THR A 2 14.12 13.08 5.08
CA THR A 2 14.97 12.03 4.48
C THR A 2 16.43 12.45 4.34
N ALA A 3 16.68 13.66 3.84
CA ALA A 3 18.03 14.21 3.70
C ALA A 3 18.76 14.35 5.05
N ILE A 4 18.03 14.67 6.13
CA ILE A 4 18.60 14.81 7.48
C ILE A 4 19.08 13.45 7.97
N LEU A 5 18.24 12.42 7.84
CA LEU A 5 18.60 11.06 8.19
C LEU A 5 19.81 10.59 7.37
N ALA A 6 19.79 10.79 6.05
CA ALA A 6 20.85 10.41 5.14
C ALA A 6 22.20 11.06 5.51
N ALA A 7 22.19 12.37 5.79
CA ALA A 7 23.38 13.11 6.18
C ALA A 7 23.94 12.61 7.53
N GLY A 8 23.09 12.43 8.55
CA GLY A 8 23.52 11.92 9.85
C GLY A 8 24.09 10.51 9.78
N LEU A 9 23.47 9.63 9.00
CA LEU A 9 23.99 8.27 8.76
C LEU A 9 25.35 8.30 8.05
N THR A 10 25.50 9.15 7.04
CA THR A 10 26.76 9.28 6.28
C THR A 10 27.88 9.82 7.17
N GLN A 11 27.60 10.83 8.00
CA GLN A 11 28.58 11.37 8.97
C GLN A 11 28.97 10.35 10.04
N ALA A 12 28.04 9.49 10.45
CA ALA A 12 28.30 8.36 11.34
C ALA A 12 29.04 7.17 10.66
N GLY A 13 29.38 7.28 9.38
CA GLY A 13 30.18 6.30 8.65
C GLY A 13 29.37 5.19 7.97
N TYR A 14 28.06 5.31 7.85
CA TYR A 14 27.25 4.41 7.02
C TYR A 14 27.34 4.83 5.55
N GLU A 15 27.37 3.84 4.66
CA GLU A 15 27.33 4.07 3.21
C GLU A 15 25.90 3.87 2.69
N LEU A 16 25.40 4.84 1.94
CA LEU A 16 24.12 4.74 1.23
C LEU A 16 24.34 4.07 -0.13
N CYS A 17 23.39 3.24 -0.57
CA CYS A 17 23.41 2.63 -1.90
C CYS A 17 23.30 3.67 -3.04
N HIS A 18 22.74 4.84 -2.75
CA HIS A 18 22.46 5.89 -3.72
C HIS A 18 22.51 7.26 -3.06
N ASN A 19 22.98 8.26 -3.81
CA ASN A 19 23.11 9.64 -3.33
C ASN A 19 21.95 10.54 -3.74
N SER A 20 21.04 10.01 -4.57
CA SER A 20 19.82 10.70 -4.99
C SER A 20 18.59 9.95 -4.52
N PHE A 21 17.62 10.68 -3.97
CA PHE A 21 16.43 10.10 -3.35
C PHE A 21 15.35 11.15 -3.13
N PHE A 22 14.13 10.69 -2.90
CA PHE A 22 13.00 11.50 -2.44
C PHE A 22 12.71 11.21 -0.95
N ASP A 23 11.97 10.14 -0.68
CA ASP A 23 11.54 9.71 0.65
C ASP A 23 12.25 8.45 1.16
N THR A 24 12.94 7.74 0.26
CA THR A 24 13.46 6.40 0.51
C THR A 24 14.98 6.37 0.36
N ILE A 25 15.66 5.81 1.36
CA ILE A 25 17.10 5.51 1.33
C ILE A 25 17.36 4.04 1.61
N THR A 26 18.42 3.50 1.00
CA THR A 26 18.93 2.15 1.31
C THR A 26 20.35 2.24 1.82
N ILE A 27 20.60 1.61 2.97
CA ILE A 27 21.87 1.66 3.69
C ILE A 27 22.59 0.31 3.54
N ASN A 28 23.87 0.35 3.14
CA ASN A 28 24.75 -0.81 3.17
C ASN A 28 25.11 -1.12 4.63
N THR A 29 24.55 -2.18 5.19
CA THR A 29 24.74 -2.55 6.61
C THR A 29 25.55 -3.82 6.80
N GLY A 30 25.70 -4.63 5.75
CA GLY A 30 26.53 -5.83 5.74
C GLY A 30 26.18 -6.79 6.87
N GLU A 31 27.16 -7.22 7.64
CA GLU A 31 26.96 -8.15 8.76
C GLU A 31 26.09 -7.57 9.89
N LYS A 32 25.93 -6.24 9.97
CA LYS A 32 25.11 -5.58 11.00
C LYS A 32 23.61 -5.60 10.70
N THR A 33 23.18 -6.01 9.50
CA THR A 33 21.78 -5.92 9.04
C THR A 33 20.80 -6.55 10.04
N GLU A 34 21.03 -7.80 10.46
CA GLU A 34 20.11 -8.49 11.37
C GLU A 34 20.06 -7.85 12.76
N SER A 35 21.20 -7.40 13.28
CA SER A 35 21.27 -6.75 14.59
C SER A 35 20.52 -5.42 14.59
N LEU A 36 20.76 -4.57 13.59
CA LEU A 36 20.10 -3.28 13.45
C LEU A 36 18.60 -3.44 13.20
N TYR A 37 18.20 -4.39 12.36
CA TYR A 37 16.80 -4.73 12.15
C TYR A 37 16.11 -5.15 13.45
N GLY A 38 16.75 -6.01 14.26
CA GLY A 38 16.23 -6.39 15.57
C GLY A 38 16.12 -5.23 16.56
N ILE A 39 17.04 -4.27 16.53
CA ILE A 39 16.97 -3.05 17.36
C ILE A 39 15.79 -2.18 16.92
N ALA A 40 15.61 -1.96 15.61
CA ALA A 40 14.48 -1.22 15.06
C ALA A 40 13.13 -1.86 15.46
N GLN A 41 13.01 -3.17 15.33
CA GLN A 41 11.81 -3.92 15.72
C GLN A 41 11.46 -3.72 17.21
N ARG A 42 12.45 -3.75 18.11
CA ARG A 42 12.24 -3.50 19.55
C ARG A 42 11.87 -2.06 19.86
N ALA A 43 12.20 -1.13 18.97
CA ALA A 43 11.76 0.26 19.03
C ALA A 43 10.41 0.49 18.34
N ASN A 44 9.69 -0.57 17.93
CA ASN A 44 8.45 -0.52 17.17
C ASN A 44 8.58 0.17 15.79
N ILE A 45 9.75 0.01 15.16
CA ILE A 45 10.05 0.56 13.83
C ILE A 45 10.25 -0.60 12.85
N ASN A 46 9.40 -0.67 11.83
CA ASN A 46 9.56 -1.62 10.74
C ASN A 46 10.45 -1.02 9.64
N LEU A 47 11.57 -1.67 9.35
CA LEU A 47 12.45 -1.33 8.21
C LEU A 47 12.28 -2.35 7.09
N ARG A 48 12.60 -1.96 5.85
CA ARG A 48 12.66 -2.91 4.73
C ARG A 48 13.98 -3.69 4.81
N LYS A 49 13.91 -4.96 5.23
CA LYS A 49 15.09 -5.84 5.24
C LYS A 49 15.41 -6.35 3.83
N LEU A 50 16.67 -6.22 3.43
CA LEU A 50 17.24 -6.70 2.18
C LEU A 50 18.53 -7.46 2.49
N ASP A 51 19.09 -8.16 1.51
CA ASP A 51 20.35 -8.89 1.68
C ASP A 51 21.51 -7.92 1.96
N GLY A 52 22.05 -7.97 3.18
CA GLY A 52 23.11 -7.06 3.68
C GLY A 52 22.72 -5.57 3.74
N LYS A 53 21.43 -5.24 3.64
CA LYS A 53 20.95 -3.86 3.47
C LYS A 53 19.67 -3.59 4.23
N LEU A 54 19.48 -2.33 4.62
CA LEU A 54 18.23 -1.84 5.22
C LEU A 54 17.69 -0.66 4.43
N GLY A 55 16.43 -0.77 4.02
CA GLY A 55 15.67 0.31 3.38
C GLY A 55 14.81 1.05 4.40
N ILE A 56 14.76 2.37 4.28
CA ILE A 56 13.97 3.27 5.10
C ILE A 56 13.20 4.18 4.15
N SER A 57 11.87 4.20 4.28
CA SER A 57 10.98 5.08 3.52
C SER A 57 10.21 5.93 4.52
N PHE A 58 10.25 7.24 4.31
CA PHE A 58 9.46 8.19 5.07
C PHE A 58 8.15 8.52 4.37
N ASP A 59 7.22 9.04 5.13
CA ASP A 59 5.92 9.52 4.65
C ASP A 59 5.53 10.82 5.38
N GLU A 60 4.34 11.31 5.10
CA GLU A 60 3.80 12.55 5.68
C GLU A 60 3.70 12.53 7.21
N THR A 61 3.60 11.35 7.83
CA THR A 61 3.47 11.20 9.30
C THR A 61 4.80 11.33 10.02
N THR A 62 5.91 11.32 9.30
CA THR A 62 7.26 11.33 9.87
C THR A 62 7.56 12.66 10.57
N THR A 63 7.98 12.57 11.82
CA THR A 63 8.37 13.71 12.67
C THR A 63 9.87 13.70 12.98
N THR A 64 10.35 14.77 13.62
CA THR A 64 11.73 14.83 14.12
C THR A 64 12.00 13.76 15.19
N ALA A 65 10.99 13.39 15.98
CA ALA A 65 11.12 12.35 17.00
C ALA A 65 11.42 10.97 16.38
N ASP A 66 10.84 10.69 15.20
CA ASP A 66 11.10 9.45 14.47
C ASP A 66 12.54 9.39 13.94
N ILE A 67 13.09 10.54 13.53
CA ILE A 67 14.51 10.65 13.14
C ILE A 67 15.41 10.40 14.36
N VAL A 68 15.09 10.96 15.54
CA VAL A 68 15.84 10.68 16.78
C VAL A 68 15.80 9.19 17.13
N ALA A 69 14.64 8.55 16.98
CA ALA A 69 14.50 7.12 17.22
C ALA A 69 15.35 6.31 16.25
N LEU A 70 15.36 6.66 14.95
CA LEU A 70 16.24 6.03 13.96
C LEU A 70 17.73 6.29 14.24
N PHE A 71 18.12 7.51 14.60
CA PHE A 71 19.49 7.81 15.03
C PHE A 71 19.91 6.92 16.20
N SER A 72 19.01 6.70 17.16
CA SER A 72 19.26 5.77 18.28
C SER A 72 19.46 4.33 17.81
N VAL A 73 18.67 3.85 16.84
CA VAL A 73 18.84 2.51 16.23
C VAL A 73 20.22 2.36 15.58
N PHE A 74 20.65 3.37 14.84
CA PHE A 74 21.91 3.36 14.09
C PHE A 74 23.12 3.89 14.89
N GLN A 75 22.91 4.27 16.16
CA GLN A 75 23.93 4.85 17.05
C GLN A 75 24.56 6.14 16.49
N VAL A 76 23.75 6.96 15.82
CA VAL A 76 24.13 8.27 15.29
C VAL A 76 24.02 9.31 16.41
N THR A 77 25.07 10.09 16.62
CA THR A 77 25.14 11.14 17.66
C THR A 77 25.01 12.56 17.10
N GLU A 78 24.71 12.69 15.82
CA GLU A 78 24.62 13.99 15.14
C GLU A 78 23.40 14.80 15.58
N SER A 79 23.55 16.13 15.60
CA SER A 79 22.46 17.05 15.92
C SER A 79 21.54 17.21 14.71
N ILE A 80 20.24 16.94 14.92
CA ILE A 80 19.21 17.15 13.90
C ILE A 80 19.12 18.64 13.53
N GLU A 81 19.27 19.54 14.50
CA GLU A 81 19.20 20.98 14.29
C GLU A 81 20.33 21.45 13.36
N ALA A 82 21.56 21.01 13.62
CA ALA A 82 22.72 21.36 12.79
C ALA A 82 22.59 20.80 11.36
N LEU A 83 22.16 19.53 11.22
CA LEU A 83 21.91 18.92 9.92
C LEU A 83 20.78 19.61 9.16
N SER A 84 19.70 19.97 9.87
CA SER A 84 18.55 20.67 9.29
C SER A 84 18.94 22.07 8.80
N GLU A 85 19.76 22.80 9.55
CA GLU A 85 20.25 24.11 9.13
C GLU A 85 21.07 24.00 7.83
N GLU A 86 21.97 23.01 7.75
CA GLU A 86 22.78 22.80 6.54
C GLU A 86 21.92 22.42 5.33
N ILE A 87 20.98 21.49 5.51
CA ILE A 87 20.09 21.03 4.44
C ILE A 87 19.14 22.13 3.96
N SER A 88 18.71 23.02 4.87
CA SER A 88 17.82 24.13 4.50
C SER A 88 18.44 25.09 3.47
N LYS A 89 19.78 25.13 3.36
CA LYS A 89 20.49 25.91 2.33
C LYS A 89 20.21 25.42 0.91
N ASN A 90 19.91 24.13 0.74
CA ASN A 90 19.51 23.53 -0.53
C ASN A 90 18.66 22.27 -0.29
N GLU A 91 17.38 22.46 0.01
CA GLU A 91 16.46 21.37 0.37
C GLU A 91 16.33 20.30 -0.73
N TYR A 92 16.55 20.69 -2.00
CA TYR A 92 16.47 19.79 -3.16
C TYR A 92 17.81 19.17 -3.55
N ALA A 93 18.86 19.30 -2.75
CA ALA A 93 20.19 18.79 -3.08
C ALA A 93 20.20 17.29 -3.43
N ALA A 94 19.35 16.48 -2.78
CA ALA A 94 19.21 15.05 -3.03
C ALA A 94 18.46 14.71 -4.34
N ILE A 95 17.79 15.68 -4.96
CA ILE A 95 17.11 15.52 -6.25
C ILE A 95 17.99 16.17 -7.33
N PRO A 96 18.54 15.41 -8.29
CA PRO A 96 19.36 15.95 -9.38
C PRO A 96 18.64 17.09 -10.09
N GLU A 97 19.38 18.13 -10.49
CA GLU A 97 18.81 19.35 -11.09
C GLU A 97 17.94 19.04 -12.31
N ASP A 98 18.41 18.15 -13.20
CA ASP A 98 17.69 17.71 -14.40
C ASP A 98 16.40 16.91 -14.09
N CYS A 99 16.25 16.43 -12.85
CA CYS A 99 15.05 15.72 -12.38
C CYS A 99 14.09 16.62 -11.58
N ARG A 100 14.46 17.88 -11.31
CA ARG A 100 13.60 18.81 -10.57
C ARG A 100 12.47 19.29 -11.46
N ARG A 101 11.23 19.06 -11.01
CA ARG A 101 10.03 19.47 -11.73
C ARG A 101 10.03 20.99 -11.98
N GLN A 102 9.93 21.37 -13.25
CA GLN A 102 9.77 22.77 -13.68
C GLN A 102 8.34 23.12 -14.10
N SER A 103 7.51 22.11 -14.37
CA SER A 103 6.14 22.30 -14.83
C SER A 103 5.18 22.57 -13.68
N GLU A 104 4.24 23.50 -13.92
CA GLU A 104 3.12 23.74 -13.02
C GLU A 104 2.21 22.50 -12.91
N PHE A 105 1.44 22.43 -11.83
CA PHE A 105 0.48 21.37 -11.57
C PHE A 105 -0.72 21.89 -10.81
N LEU A 106 -1.84 21.16 -10.90
CA LEU A 106 -3.07 21.51 -10.20
C LEU A 106 -3.52 22.95 -10.47
N THR A 107 -3.29 23.45 -11.69
CA THR A 107 -3.60 24.84 -12.10
C THR A 107 -5.08 25.09 -12.30
N HIS A 108 -5.88 24.03 -12.47
CA HIS A 108 -7.33 24.16 -12.58
C HIS A 108 -7.93 24.78 -11.31
N PRO A 109 -8.90 25.71 -11.40
CA PRO A 109 -9.45 26.41 -10.24
C PRO A 109 -9.97 25.50 -9.12
N VAL A 110 -10.42 24.28 -9.45
CA VAL A 110 -10.92 23.30 -8.47
C VAL A 110 -9.92 23.01 -7.34
N PHE A 111 -8.62 22.99 -7.63
CA PHE A 111 -7.56 22.73 -6.64
C PHE A 111 -7.16 23.98 -5.84
N ASN A 112 -7.65 25.15 -6.25
CA ASN A 112 -7.26 26.46 -5.70
C ASN A 112 -8.41 27.21 -5.02
N THR A 113 -9.61 26.60 -4.94
CA THR A 113 -10.83 27.26 -4.44
C THR A 113 -11.30 26.74 -3.07
N HIS A 114 -10.91 25.51 -2.68
CA HIS A 114 -11.47 24.82 -1.50
C HIS A 114 -10.40 24.45 -0.46
N HIS A 115 -9.70 25.44 0.09
CA HIS A 115 -8.57 25.20 1.02
C HIS A 115 -8.97 25.16 2.50
N SER A 116 -10.06 25.84 2.87
CA SER A 116 -10.59 25.70 4.23
C SER A 116 -11.48 24.46 4.36
N GLU A 117 -11.49 23.89 5.57
CA GLU A 117 -12.37 22.77 5.91
C GLU A 117 -13.84 23.08 5.57
N THR A 118 -14.31 24.31 5.87
CA THR A 118 -15.68 24.72 5.54
C THR A 118 -15.96 24.77 4.03
N GLN A 119 -15.02 25.25 3.23
CA GLN A 119 -15.17 25.26 1.77
C GLN A 119 -15.18 23.83 1.21
N MET A 120 -14.28 22.96 1.70
CA MET A 120 -14.22 21.56 1.30
C MET A 120 -15.51 20.82 1.67
N MET A 121 -16.00 20.99 2.90
CA MET A 121 -17.27 20.40 3.35
C MET A 121 -18.46 20.81 2.47
N ARG A 122 -18.56 22.10 2.12
CA ARG A 122 -19.61 22.60 1.22
C ARG A 122 -19.48 22.02 -0.18
N TYR A 123 -18.25 21.95 -0.71
CA TYR A 123 -17.98 21.41 -2.03
C TYR A 123 -18.33 19.91 -2.11
N LEU A 124 -17.88 19.10 -1.14
CA LEU A 124 -18.23 17.69 -1.05
C LEU A 124 -19.74 17.49 -0.95
N LYS A 125 -20.44 18.27 -0.11
CA LYS A 125 -21.90 18.19 0.00
C LYS A 125 -22.62 18.58 -1.29
N GLN A 126 -22.10 19.58 -2.01
CA GLN A 126 -22.64 19.98 -3.31
C GLN A 126 -22.50 18.87 -4.36
N LEU A 127 -21.39 18.12 -4.35
CA LEU A 127 -21.21 16.97 -5.24
C LEU A 127 -22.11 15.81 -4.82
N GLU A 128 -22.13 15.45 -3.54
CA GLU A 128 -22.97 14.38 -2.99
C GLU A 128 -24.45 14.56 -3.36
N ASN A 129 -24.98 15.79 -3.25
CA ASN A 129 -26.38 16.08 -3.56
C ASN A 129 -26.75 15.94 -5.05
N LYS A 130 -25.78 15.81 -5.95
CA LYS A 130 -26.05 15.55 -7.39
C LYS A 130 -26.22 14.07 -7.68
N ASP A 131 -25.78 13.19 -6.78
CA ASP A 131 -25.72 11.76 -7.01
C ASP A 131 -26.86 11.04 -6.28
N PHE A 132 -27.68 10.33 -7.05
CA PHE A 132 -28.71 9.47 -6.47
C PHE A 132 -28.07 8.20 -5.89
N SER A 133 -28.27 7.98 -4.59
CA SER A 133 -27.66 6.90 -3.82
C SER A 133 -28.70 6.11 -3.01
N LEU A 134 -28.27 5.03 -2.34
CA LEU A 134 -29.14 4.20 -1.50
C LEU A 134 -29.74 4.95 -0.29
N THR A 135 -29.26 6.14 0.03
CA THR A 135 -29.89 7.00 1.06
C THR A 135 -31.18 7.66 0.57
N HIS A 136 -31.41 7.71 -0.74
CA HIS A 136 -32.59 8.32 -1.36
C HIS A 136 -33.68 7.31 -1.62
N GLY A 137 -33.32 6.13 -2.13
CA GLY A 137 -34.27 5.08 -2.48
C GLY A 137 -33.62 3.87 -3.15
N MET A 138 -34.46 2.95 -3.62
CA MET A 138 -34.01 1.73 -4.28
C MET A 138 -33.30 2.03 -5.61
N ILE A 139 -32.15 1.37 -5.82
CA ILE A 139 -31.41 1.38 -7.09
C ILE A 139 -31.40 -0.05 -7.67
N PRO A 140 -32.38 -0.44 -8.52
CA PRO A 140 -32.57 -1.82 -8.96
C PRO A 140 -31.69 -2.19 -10.16
N LEU A 141 -30.37 -2.04 -10.02
CA LEU A 141 -29.42 -2.46 -11.06
C LEU A 141 -29.26 -3.97 -11.04
N GLY A 142 -29.75 -4.62 -12.11
CA GLY A 142 -29.61 -6.07 -12.30
C GLY A 142 -28.14 -6.50 -12.25
N SER A 143 -27.87 -7.65 -11.65
CA SER A 143 -26.51 -8.20 -11.44
C SER A 143 -25.59 -7.42 -10.49
N CYS A 144 -25.99 -6.25 -9.98
CA CYS A 144 -25.16 -5.45 -9.06
C CYS A 144 -25.39 -5.75 -7.57
N THR A 145 -26.53 -6.36 -7.22
CA THR A 145 -26.89 -6.70 -5.83
C THR A 145 -26.79 -5.49 -4.87
N MET A 146 -27.48 -4.40 -5.20
CA MET A 146 -27.53 -3.17 -4.41
C MET A 146 -28.31 -3.35 -3.10
N LYS A 147 -27.71 -4.07 -2.14
CA LYS A 147 -28.24 -4.38 -0.81
C LYS A 147 -27.80 -3.33 0.23
N LEU A 148 -28.25 -3.51 1.47
CA LEU A 148 -27.79 -2.72 2.60
C LEU A 148 -26.27 -2.85 2.80
N ASN A 149 -25.59 -1.72 2.96
CA ASN A 149 -24.25 -1.62 3.55
C ASN A 149 -24.43 -1.13 4.99
N ALA A 150 -24.47 -2.04 5.97
CA ALA A 150 -24.88 -1.66 7.32
C ALA A 150 -23.78 -0.84 7.99
N ALA A 151 -24.15 0.19 8.77
CA ALA A 151 -23.17 1.02 9.48
C ALA A 151 -22.24 0.19 10.38
N ALA A 152 -22.78 -0.83 11.05
CA ALA A 152 -22.00 -1.75 11.88
C ALA A 152 -20.92 -2.52 11.09
N GLU A 153 -21.14 -2.79 9.81
CA GLU A 153 -20.17 -3.46 8.92
C GLU A 153 -19.08 -2.49 8.43
N MET A 154 -19.41 -1.20 8.31
CA MET A 154 -18.51 -0.18 7.77
C MET A 154 -17.60 0.46 8.82
N ILE A 155 -18.04 0.57 10.08
CA ILE A 155 -17.28 1.22 11.17
C ILE A 155 -15.87 0.65 11.33
N PRO A 156 -15.64 -0.69 11.34
CA PRO A 156 -14.31 -1.24 11.57
C PRO A 156 -13.29 -0.92 10.47
N VAL A 157 -13.74 -0.57 9.26
CA VAL A 157 -12.84 -0.31 8.12
C VAL A 157 -11.87 0.86 8.39
N THR A 158 -12.25 1.81 9.24
CA THR A 158 -11.43 2.97 9.60
C THR A 158 -10.71 2.85 10.94
N TRP A 159 -10.81 1.71 11.63
CA TRP A 159 -10.05 1.49 12.86
C TRP A 159 -8.55 1.39 12.54
N PRO A 160 -7.65 2.04 13.31
CA PRO A 160 -6.21 1.98 13.06
C PRO A 160 -5.66 0.54 13.00
N GLU A 161 -6.22 -0.37 13.79
CA GLU A 161 -5.84 -1.79 13.83
C GLU A 161 -6.14 -2.53 12.51
N PHE A 162 -6.98 -1.96 11.64
CA PHE A 162 -7.23 -2.42 10.28
C PHE A 162 -6.57 -1.48 9.25
N GLY A 163 -6.90 -0.19 9.28
CA GLY A 163 -6.52 0.79 8.26
C GLY A 163 -5.07 1.29 8.32
N ALA A 164 -4.36 1.12 9.43
CA ALA A 164 -3.02 1.66 9.64
C ALA A 164 -1.92 0.58 9.73
N ILE A 165 -2.19 -0.64 9.25
CA ILE A 165 -1.18 -1.70 9.15
C ILE A 165 -0.59 -1.72 7.75
N HIS A 166 0.73 -1.58 7.64
CA HIS A 166 1.44 -1.73 6.37
C HIS A 166 1.31 -3.18 5.87
N PRO A 167 0.98 -3.43 4.59
CA PRO A 167 0.69 -4.78 4.07
C PRO A 167 1.86 -5.77 4.14
N PHE A 168 3.10 -5.27 4.26
CA PHE A 168 4.30 -6.08 4.45
C PHE A 168 4.87 -6.02 5.88
N ALA A 169 4.07 -5.60 6.86
CA ALA A 169 4.44 -5.70 8.26
C ALA A 169 4.74 -7.18 8.63
N PRO A 170 5.68 -7.44 9.55
CA PRO A 170 5.92 -8.76 10.09
C PRO A 170 4.62 -9.45 10.53
N MET A 171 4.46 -10.73 10.19
CA MET A 171 3.20 -11.47 10.37
C MET A 171 2.70 -11.48 11.82
N GLU A 172 3.61 -11.45 12.79
CA GLU A 172 3.31 -11.35 14.22
C GLU A 172 2.55 -10.07 14.59
N GLN A 173 2.76 -8.98 13.86
CA GLN A 173 2.05 -7.70 14.05
C GLN A 173 0.66 -7.70 13.39
N ALA A 174 0.38 -8.67 12.51
CA ALA A 174 -0.87 -8.83 11.77
C ALA A 174 -1.66 -10.08 12.18
N ALA A 175 -1.46 -10.57 13.42
CA ALA A 175 -2.14 -11.77 13.92
C ALA A 175 -3.68 -11.65 13.88
N GLY A 176 -4.23 -10.46 14.16
CA GLY A 176 -5.67 -10.18 14.06
C GLY A 176 -6.21 -10.35 12.63
N TYR A 177 -5.47 -9.86 11.63
CA TYR A 177 -5.79 -10.07 10.22
C TYR A 177 -5.73 -11.54 9.82
N THR A 178 -4.77 -12.29 10.34
CA THR A 178 -4.65 -13.73 10.09
C THR A 178 -5.87 -14.48 10.63
N ALA A 179 -6.30 -14.16 11.85
CA ALA A 179 -7.51 -14.74 12.43
C ALA A 179 -8.77 -14.39 11.62
N LEU A 180 -8.92 -13.12 11.22
CA LEU A 180 -10.02 -12.65 10.37
C LEU A 180 -10.06 -13.38 9.03
N ALA A 181 -8.91 -13.52 8.37
CA ALA A 181 -8.80 -14.19 7.08
C ALA A 181 -9.22 -15.68 7.19
N ASN A 182 -8.75 -16.37 8.23
CA ASN A 182 -9.09 -17.78 8.44
C ASN A 182 -10.58 -17.99 8.72
N ASP A 183 -11.18 -17.16 9.58
CA ASP A 183 -12.60 -17.23 9.90
C ASP A 183 -13.47 -16.93 8.66
N LEU A 184 -13.12 -15.91 7.89
CA LEU A 184 -13.83 -15.58 6.65
C LEU A 184 -13.72 -16.71 5.62
N LYS A 185 -12.52 -17.28 5.43
CA LYS A 185 -12.32 -18.42 4.53
C LYS A 185 -13.18 -19.62 4.92
N ALA A 186 -13.21 -19.99 6.21
CA ALA A 186 -14.03 -21.10 6.69
C ALA A 186 -15.52 -20.89 6.39
N LYS A 187 -16.04 -19.68 6.62
CA LYS A 187 -17.43 -19.33 6.30
C LYS A 187 -17.72 -19.39 4.80
N LEU A 188 -16.80 -18.94 3.95
CA LEU A 188 -16.95 -19.00 2.50
C LEU A 188 -16.91 -20.45 1.98
N CYS A 189 -16.04 -21.30 2.53
CA CYS A 189 -16.02 -22.73 2.23
C CYS A 189 -17.36 -23.38 2.57
N GLU A 190 -17.92 -23.13 3.76
CA GLU A 190 -19.22 -23.67 4.17
C GLU A 190 -20.36 -23.23 3.24
N ILE A 191 -20.37 -21.95 2.82
CA ILE A 191 -21.42 -21.40 1.94
C ILE A 191 -21.36 -22.00 0.53
N THR A 192 -20.17 -22.29 0.01
CA THR A 192 -19.97 -22.62 -1.42
C THR A 192 -19.64 -24.08 -1.69
N GLY A 193 -19.21 -24.83 -0.67
CA GLY A 193 -18.76 -26.21 -0.78
C GLY A 193 -17.36 -26.39 -1.40
N TYR A 194 -16.57 -25.32 -1.53
CA TYR A 194 -15.16 -25.43 -1.92
C TYR A 194 -14.27 -25.81 -0.73
N ASP A 195 -13.13 -26.44 -1.00
CA ASP A 195 -12.17 -26.86 0.02
C ASP A 195 -11.37 -25.67 0.61
N ASP A 196 -11.09 -24.64 -0.20
CA ASP A 196 -10.32 -23.48 0.23
C ASP A 196 -10.63 -22.21 -0.58
N PHE A 197 -10.26 -21.05 -0.03
CA PHE A 197 -10.40 -19.72 -0.65
C PHE A 197 -9.09 -18.93 -0.67
N SER A 198 -8.83 -18.23 -1.78
CA SER A 198 -7.83 -17.16 -1.83
C SER A 198 -8.51 -15.80 -1.67
N LEU A 199 -8.02 -14.98 -0.73
CA LEU A 199 -8.50 -13.61 -0.49
C LEU A 199 -7.69 -12.54 -1.25
N GLN A 200 -6.74 -12.95 -2.09
CA GLN A 200 -5.88 -12.05 -2.85
C GLN A 200 -6.60 -11.27 -3.97
N PRO A 201 -7.55 -11.86 -4.74
CA PRO A 201 -8.24 -11.14 -5.80
C PRO A 201 -9.10 -10.00 -5.26
N ASN A 202 -8.83 -8.76 -5.70
CA ASN A 202 -9.48 -7.54 -5.20
C ASN A 202 -10.73 -7.10 -5.98
N SER A 203 -11.17 -7.90 -6.93
CA SER A 203 -12.42 -7.74 -7.70
C SER A 203 -12.91 -9.08 -8.20
N GLY A 204 -14.22 -9.24 -8.42
CA GLY A 204 -14.78 -10.50 -8.95
C GLY A 204 -14.13 -10.91 -10.28
N ALA A 205 -13.87 -9.91 -11.12
CA ALA A 205 -13.19 -10.11 -12.36
C ALA A 205 -11.73 -10.61 -12.09
N SER A 206 -10.92 -9.98 -11.22
CA SER A 206 -9.58 -10.53 -10.86
C SER A 206 -9.65 -11.97 -10.32
N GLY A 207 -10.75 -12.35 -9.66
CA GLY A 207 -11.02 -13.71 -9.21
C GLY A 207 -11.19 -14.69 -10.37
N GLU A 208 -11.96 -14.33 -11.41
CA GLU A 208 -12.09 -15.12 -12.64
C GLU A 208 -10.72 -15.40 -13.27
N TYR A 209 -9.87 -14.36 -13.37
CA TYR A 209 -8.53 -14.51 -13.94
C TYR A 209 -7.64 -15.43 -13.09
N ALA A 210 -7.60 -15.23 -11.77
CA ALA A 210 -6.85 -16.09 -10.88
C ALA A 210 -7.32 -17.55 -10.95
N GLY A 211 -8.64 -17.78 -11.04
CA GLY A 211 -9.22 -19.11 -11.23
C GLY A 211 -8.80 -19.77 -12.54
N LEU A 212 -8.82 -19.04 -13.66
CA LEU A 212 -8.35 -19.55 -14.96
C LEU A 212 -6.86 -19.90 -14.94
N ILE A 213 -6.02 -19.06 -14.33
CA ILE A 213 -4.59 -19.35 -14.16
C ILE A 213 -4.40 -20.59 -13.27
N ALA A 214 -5.18 -20.75 -12.20
CA ALA A 214 -5.12 -21.94 -11.36
C ALA A 214 -5.48 -23.22 -12.14
N ILE A 215 -6.52 -23.19 -12.97
CA ILE A 215 -6.91 -24.29 -13.87
C ILE A 215 -5.80 -24.60 -14.88
N GLN A 216 -5.22 -23.57 -15.49
CA GLN A 216 -4.12 -23.73 -16.45
C GLN A 216 -2.89 -24.39 -15.78
N ARG A 217 -2.49 -23.91 -14.60
CA ARG A 217 -1.38 -24.49 -13.81
C ARG A 217 -1.67 -25.92 -13.39
N TYR A 218 -2.91 -26.23 -13.05
CA TYR A 218 -3.35 -27.59 -12.75
C TYR A 218 -3.24 -28.53 -13.96
N HIS A 219 -3.60 -28.09 -15.17
CA HIS A 219 -3.37 -28.90 -16.37
C HIS A 219 -1.87 -29.07 -16.67
N GLN A 220 -1.07 -28.00 -16.53
CA GLN A 220 0.38 -28.05 -16.73
C GLN A 220 1.06 -29.05 -15.79
N SER A 221 0.69 -29.08 -14.50
CA SER A 221 1.30 -29.99 -13.52
C SER A 221 1.06 -31.48 -13.83
N ARG A 222 0.05 -31.79 -14.65
CA ARG A 222 -0.28 -33.15 -15.12
C ARG A 222 0.23 -33.45 -16.54
N GLY A 223 1.02 -32.55 -17.13
CA GLY A 223 1.48 -32.68 -18.51
C GLY A 223 0.42 -32.41 -19.58
N GLU A 224 -0.73 -31.83 -19.20
CA GLU A 224 -1.85 -31.53 -20.11
C GLU A 224 -1.91 -30.05 -20.51
N GLY A 225 -0.77 -29.35 -20.53
CA GLY A 225 -0.70 -27.92 -20.83
C GLY A 225 -1.22 -27.52 -22.22
N HIS A 226 -1.43 -28.48 -23.12
CA HIS A 226 -2.06 -28.27 -24.42
C HIS A 226 -3.57 -27.96 -24.33
N ARG A 227 -4.22 -28.19 -23.17
CA ARG A 227 -5.63 -27.87 -22.95
C ARG A 227 -5.82 -26.37 -22.68
N ASN A 228 -6.02 -25.60 -23.74
CA ASN A 228 -6.12 -24.14 -23.70
C ASN A 228 -7.44 -23.58 -24.26
N VAL A 229 -8.43 -24.44 -24.54
CA VAL A 229 -9.76 -24.02 -25.02
C VAL A 229 -10.71 -23.84 -23.84
N CYS A 230 -11.27 -22.64 -23.68
CA CYS A 230 -12.29 -22.32 -22.68
C CYS A 230 -13.65 -22.10 -23.36
N LEU A 231 -14.67 -22.86 -22.93
CA LEU A 231 -16.03 -22.70 -23.44
C LEU A 231 -16.75 -21.59 -22.67
N ILE A 232 -17.15 -20.53 -23.37
CA ILE A 232 -17.83 -19.38 -22.77
C ILE A 232 -19.20 -19.20 -23.44
N PRO A 233 -20.32 -19.32 -22.70
CA PRO A 233 -21.65 -19.03 -23.23
C PRO A 233 -21.77 -17.57 -23.69
N SER A 234 -22.55 -17.32 -24.73
CA SER A 234 -22.77 -15.95 -25.25
C SER A 234 -23.50 -15.02 -24.26
N SER A 235 -24.19 -15.58 -23.27
CA SER A 235 -24.86 -14.86 -22.18
C SER A 235 -23.94 -14.51 -21.00
N ALA A 236 -22.68 -14.98 -21.01
CA ALA A 236 -21.74 -14.70 -19.95
C ALA A 236 -21.45 -13.20 -19.84
N HIS A 237 -21.10 -12.75 -18.63
CA HIS A 237 -20.70 -11.38 -18.40
C HIS A 237 -19.45 -11.03 -19.24
N GLY A 238 -19.36 -9.78 -19.72
CA GLY A 238 -18.30 -9.35 -20.65
C GLY A 238 -16.87 -9.49 -20.09
N THR A 239 -16.72 -9.56 -18.77
CA THR A 239 -15.44 -9.81 -18.09
C THR A 239 -14.85 -11.19 -18.42
N ASN A 240 -15.70 -12.19 -18.66
CA ASN A 240 -15.28 -13.56 -18.93
C ASN A 240 -14.49 -13.67 -20.25
N LEU A 241 -14.97 -12.98 -21.30
CA LEU A 241 -14.37 -12.96 -22.63
C LEU A 241 -13.00 -12.26 -22.64
N GLN A 242 -12.91 -11.08 -22.02
CA GLN A 242 -11.66 -10.33 -21.95
C GLN A 242 -10.56 -11.11 -21.21
N ARG A 243 -10.92 -11.91 -20.20
CA ARG A 243 -9.94 -12.60 -19.34
C ARG A 243 -9.34 -13.86 -19.96
N HIS A 244 -10.07 -14.57 -20.82
CA HIS A 244 -9.48 -15.67 -21.58
C HIS A 244 -8.32 -15.18 -22.46
N LEU A 245 -8.49 -14.02 -23.13
CA LEU A 245 -7.45 -13.41 -23.96
C LEU A 245 -6.17 -13.06 -23.18
N TRP A 246 -6.27 -12.75 -21.89
CA TRP A 246 -5.13 -12.42 -21.03
C TRP A 246 -4.41 -13.65 -20.48
N CYS A 247 -4.99 -14.84 -20.64
CA CYS A 247 -4.41 -16.12 -20.20
C CYS A 247 -3.75 -16.92 -21.33
N GLN A 248 -3.88 -16.46 -22.59
CA GLN A 248 -3.14 -16.99 -23.74
C GLN A 248 -1.72 -16.41 -23.78
#